data_AF-A0A6L9SGG6-F1
#
_entry.id   AF-A0A6L9SGG6-F1
#
_cell.length_a   1.000
_cell.length_b   1.000
_cell.length_c   1.000
_cell.angle_alpha   90.00
_cell.angle_beta   90.00
_cell.angle_gamma   90.00
#
_symmetry.space_group_name_H-M   'P 1'
#
loop_
_entity.id
_entity.type
_entity.pdbx_description
1 polymer ?
#
loop_
_entity_poly.entity_id
_entity_poly.type
_entity_poly.pdbx_seq_one_letter_code
_entity_poly.pdbx_strand_id
1 'polypeptide(L)'
;MSALTRQAGETPTPAVGRAQRRAGDSRGGLGRFKGYLWVLPALAFYLAFAVLPAFHTAYLSLFDWDGVTLATFVGLENYSEVFANSRYRNAVGHALLLIAFFSWLPILIGLLMVGLLSRHRRRGMTVYRVLFFLPQIVPLVAVGITWRWMYGDDGVVNQALRAVGLGGVTRAWLGDFDLALPAVGLVGTWAMSGLCMMLFLSGVQKVDTSLYEAVRLDGAGAVREFVTVTLPALRGEIAVAMTVTTVAALASFDIVYVTTGGGPGTQTTVPGLLVYRLAFSEGKVGLASAIAVVLSCLILVIVFMINRLSRTEP
;
A
#
# COMPACT_ATOMS: atom_id res chain seq x y z
N MET A 1 85.39 -9.84 -7.44
CA MET A 1 85.40 -8.47 -7.99
C MET A 1 84.36 -8.38 -9.10
N SER A 2 83.43 -7.42 -8.94
CA SER A 2 82.59 -6.80 -9.98
C SER A 2 81.58 -7.71 -10.73
N ALA A 3 80.30 -7.79 -10.35
CA ALA A 3 79.22 -6.80 -10.46
C ALA A 3 78.38 -6.94 -11.75
N LEU A 4 77.09 -7.23 -11.53
CA LEU A 4 75.89 -6.77 -12.26
C LEU A 4 75.80 -7.16 -13.75
N THR A 5 74.71 -7.73 -14.26
CA THR A 5 73.47 -6.98 -14.57
C THR A 5 72.38 -7.95 -15.08
N ARG A 6 71.11 -7.64 -14.75
CA ARG A 6 69.84 -8.27 -15.16
C ARG A 6 69.66 -8.42 -16.70
N GLN A 7 68.90 -9.45 -17.10
CA GLN A 7 67.81 -9.41 -18.11
C GLN A 7 67.11 -10.80 -18.08
N ALA A 8 65.99 -10.99 -17.39
CA ALA A 8 64.62 -10.79 -17.89
C ALA A 8 64.45 -11.19 -19.37
N GLY A 9 64.18 -12.48 -19.61
CA GLY A 9 63.69 -12.97 -20.90
C GLY A 9 62.20 -12.65 -21.02
N GLU A 10 61.89 -11.66 -21.86
CA GLU A 10 60.53 -11.32 -22.28
C GLU A 10 59.93 -12.46 -23.11
N THR A 11 58.75 -12.94 -22.70
CA THR A 11 57.88 -13.74 -23.55
C THR A 11 57.23 -12.85 -24.62
N PRO A 12 57.33 -13.17 -25.92
CA PRO A 12 56.62 -12.41 -26.93
C PRO A 12 55.12 -12.68 -26.81
N THR A 13 54.37 -11.63 -26.46
CA THR A 13 52.91 -11.65 -26.44
C THR A 13 52.41 -11.65 -27.88
N PRO A 14 51.59 -12.62 -28.34
CA PRO A 14 50.93 -12.48 -29.63
C PRO A 14 49.87 -11.40 -29.51
N ALA A 15 50.10 -10.28 -30.20
CA ALA A 15 49.13 -9.23 -30.43
C ALA A 15 47.98 -9.78 -31.29
N VAL A 16 46.97 -10.36 -30.66
CA VAL A 16 45.72 -10.73 -31.34
C VAL A 16 44.90 -9.47 -31.57
N GLY A 17 45.06 -8.92 -32.76
CA GLY A 17 43.95 -8.51 -33.63
C GLY A 17 42.83 -7.69 -32.99
N ARG A 18 43.10 -6.40 -32.78
CA ARG A 18 42.07 -5.35 -32.77
C ARG A 18 41.43 -5.25 -34.16
N ALA A 19 40.51 -6.16 -34.50
CA ALA A 19 39.75 -6.07 -35.75
C ALA A 19 38.43 -6.86 -35.73
N GLN A 20 37.59 -6.64 -34.71
CA GLN A 20 36.16 -6.97 -34.78
C GLN A 20 35.35 -5.88 -34.06
N ARG A 21 35.48 -4.65 -34.55
CA ARG A 21 34.49 -3.58 -34.33
C ARG A 21 33.84 -3.31 -35.67
N ARG A 22 32.49 -3.28 -35.67
CA ARG A 22 31.58 -2.88 -36.76
C ARG A 22 31.09 -4.01 -37.67
N ALA A 23 30.34 -4.95 -37.11
CA ALA A 23 29.17 -5.48 -37.80
C ALA A 23 27.96 -4.72 -37.27
N GLY A 24 27.18 -4.11 -38.17
CA GLY A 24 26.27 -3.01 -37.91
C GLY A 24 25.16 -3.33 -36.92
N ASP A 25 25.10 -2.49 -35.89
CA ASP A 25 23.97 -2.32 -34.97
C ASP A 25 22.85 -1.50 -35.65
N SER A 26 22.46 -1.89 -36.87
CA SER A 26 21.36 -1.29 -37.63
C SER A 26 20.02 -1.98 -37.33
N ARG A 27 19.87 -2.57 -36.14
CA ARG A 27 18.60 -3.13 -35.62
C ARG A 27 17.92 -2.21 -34.59
N GLY A 28 18.51 -1.07 -34.24
CA GLY A 28 18.04 -0.17 -33.18
C GLY A 28 16.73 0.59 -33.46
N GLY A 29 16.29 0.72 -34.72
CA GLY A 29 15.05 1.42 -35.09
C GLY A 29 13.81 0.52 -35.17
N LEU A 30 13.89 -0.55 -35.97
CA LEU A 30 12.78 -1.51 -36.14
C LEU A 30 12.54 -2.39 -34.91
N GLY A 31 13.58 -2.67 -34.09
CA GLY A 31 13.43 -3.40 -32.83
C GLY A 31 12.62 -2.63 -31.79
N ARG A 32 12.81 -1.30 -31.71
CA ARG A 32 12.04 -0.41 -30.82
C ARG A 32 10.59 -0.24 -31.30
N PHE A 33 10.37 -0.07 -32.61
CA PHE A 33 9.02 0.01 -33.17
C PHE A 33 8.22 -1.29 -32.96
N LYS A 34 8.87 -2.45 -33.14
CA LYS A 34 8.27 -3.75 -32.78
C LYS A 34 7.95 -3.79 -31.29
N GLY A 35 8.86 -3.37 -30.40
CA GLY A 35 8.62 -3.30 -28.95
C GLY A 35 7.37 -2.49 -28.56
N TYR A 36 7.13 -1.34 -29.20
CA TYR A 36 5.90 -0.55 -28.98
C TYR A 36 4.63 -1.28 -29.45
N LEU A 37 4.71 -2.07 -30.51
CA LEU A 37 3.58 -2.86 -31.02
C LEU A 37 3.10 -3.93 -29.99
N TRP A 38 4.01 -4.48 -29.18
CA TRP A 38 3.66 -5.43 -28.10
C TRP A 38 3.01 -4.75 -26.89
N VAL A 39 3.34 -3.48 -26.63
CA VAL A 39 2.75 -2.69 -25.55
C VAL A 39 1.38 -2.12 -25.95
N LEU A 40 1.14 -1.92 -27.25
CA LEU A 40 -0.04 -1.25 -27.78
C LEU A 40 -1.37 -1.89 -27.33
N PRO A 41 -1.55 -3.24 -27.34
CA PRO A 41 -2.77 -3.85 -26.83
C PRO A 41 -2.99 -3.55 -25.34
N ALA A 42 -1.96 -3.72 -24.50
CA ALA A 42 -2.05 -3.44 -23.07
C ALA A 42 -2.35 -1.95 -22.79
N LEU A 43 -1.73 -1.04 -23.54
CA LEU A 43 -1.98 0.39 -23.46
C LEU A 43 -3.40 0.75 -23.91
N ALA A 44 -3.90 0.14 -25.00
CA ALA A 44 -5.25 0.36 -25.49
C ALA A 44 -6.29 -0.08 -24.44
N PHE A 45 -6.11 -1.25 -23.83
CA PHE A 45 -6.97 -1.71 -22.73
C PHE A 45 -6.90 -0.77 -21.52
N TYR A 46 -5.71 -0.33 -21.12
CA TYR A 46 -5.56 0.62 -20.01
C TYR A 46 -6.24 1.97 -20.29
N LEU A 47 -6.07 2.50 -21.50
CA LEU A 47 -6.72 3.75 -21.91
C LEU A 47 -8.24 3.59 -21.93
N ALA A 48 -8.75 2.49 -22.51
CA ALA A 48 -10.18 2.25 -22.66
C ALA A 48 -10.91 2.02 -21.33
N PHE A 49 -10.30 1.29 -20.38
CA PHE A 49 -10.99 0.82 -19.18
C PHE A 49 -10.53 1.48 -17.87
N ALA A 50 -9.41 2.21 -17.87
CA ALA A 50 -8.97 2.97 -16.69
C ALA A 50 -9.00 4.48 -16.95
N VAL A 51 -8.33 4.94 -18.01
CA VAL A 51 -8.13 6.38 -18.24
C VAL A 51 -9.39 7.05 -18.75
N LEU A 52 -10.07 6.50 -19.77
CA LEU A 52 -11.30 7.08 -20.31
C LEU A 52 -12.42 7.16 -19.26
N PRO A 53 -12.72 6.11 -18.46
CA PRO A 53 -13.73 6.21 -17.40
C PRO A 53 -13.35 7.22 -16.32
N ALA A 54 -12.07 7.34 -15.95
CA ALA A 54 -11.62 8.34 -14.98
C ALA A 54 -11.87 9.77 -15.48
N PHE A 55 -11.54 10.07 -16.74
CA PHE A 55 -11.84 11.37 -17.35
C PHE A 55 -13.34 11.59 -17.50
N HIS A 56 -14.11 10.56 -17.83
CA HIS A 56 -15.56 10.66 -17.92
C HIS A 56 -16.19 10.98 -16.55
N THR A 57 -15.73 10.35 -15.47
CA THR A 57 -16.13 10.71 -14.10
C THR A 57 -15.78 12.16 -13.78
N ALA A 58 -14.59 12.63 -14.17
CA ALA A 58 -14.21 14.04 -13.99
C ALA A 58 -15.01 15.02 -14.86
N TYR A 59 -15.58 14.56 -15.97
CA TYR A 59 -16.50 15.34 -16.77
C TYR A 59 -17.89 15.37 -16.10
N LEU A 60 -18.42 14.22 -15.68
CA LEU A 60 -19.72 14.11 -15.00
C LEU A 60 -19.78 14.88 -13.69
N SER A 61 -18.66 15.06 -12.99
CA SER A 61 -18.60 15.86 -11.76
C SER A 61 -18.91 17.34 -11.96
N LEU A 62 -18.92 17.83 -13.20
CA LEU A 62 -19.29 19.21 -13.54
C LEU A 62 -20.80 19.38 -13.83
N PHE A 63 -21.56 18.30 -13.78
CA PHE A 63 -22.99 18.28 -14.06
C PHE A 63 -23.79 17.96 -12.81
N ASP A 64 -24.99 18.50 -12.71
CA ASP A 64 -26.04 17.93 -11.87
C ASP A 64 -26.79 16.91 -12.72
N TRP A 65 -26.69 15.65 -12.29
CA TRP A 65 -27.18 14.53 -13.07
C TRP A 65 -27.53 13.35 -12.16
N ASP A 66 -28.69 12.76 -12.43
CA ASP A 66 -29.24 11.63 -11.71
C ASP A 66 -28.96 10.26 -12.35
N GLY A 67 -28.32 10.24 -13.51
CA GLY A 67 -28.03 9.02 -14.27
C GLY A 67 -29.08 8.67 -15.32
N VAL A 68 -30.22 9.36 -15.35
CA VAL A 68 -31.38 9.01 -16.19
C VAL A 68 -31.89 10.19 -17.01
N THR A 69 -32.02 11.37 -16.39
CA THR A 69 -32.54 12.58 -17.02
C THR A 69 -31.44 13.36 -17.76
N LEU A 70 -31.83 14.48 -18.39
CA LEU A 70 -30.89 15.38 -19.06
C LEU A 70 -29.98 16.04 -18.02
N ALA A 71 -28.67 15.81 -18.15
CA ALA A 71 -27.66 16.42 -17.30
C ALA A 71 -27.63 17.95 -17.48
N THR A 72 -27.60 18.70 -16.38
CA THR A 72 -27.46 20.16 -16.38
C THR A 72 -26.02 20.53 -16.00
N PHE A 73 -25.39 21.43 -16.76
CA PHE A 73 -24.02 21.85 -16.44
C PHE A 73 -24.04 22.86 -15.28
N VAL A 74 -23.43 22.49 -14.16
CA VAL A 74 -23.36 23.29 -12.92
C VAL A 74 -21.94 23.77 -12.60
N GLY A 75 -20.95 23.43 -13.44
CA GLY A 75 -19.57 23.85 -13.27
C GLY A 75 -18.96 23.27 -12.00
N LEU A 76 -18.56 24.13 -11.05
CA LEU A 76 -17.88 23.72 -9.81
C LEU A 76 -18.81 23.61 -8.58
N GLU A 77 -20.11 23.72 -8.76
CA GLU A 77 -21.08 23.72 -7.65
C GLU A 77 -21.00 22.45 -6.80
N ASN A 78 -20.91 21.27 -7.43
CA ASN A 78 -20.73 19.99 -6.73
C ASN A 78 -19.52 20.02 -5.79
N TYR A 79 -18.39 20.58 -6.23
CA TYR A 79 -17.18 20.65 -5.39
C TYR A 79 -17.38 21.58 -4.20
N SER A 80 -18.09 22.70 -4.38
CA SER A 80 -18.44 23.58 -3.26
C SER A 80 -19.27 22.85 -2.21
N GLU A 81 -20.21 21.98 -2.63
CA GLU A 81 -20.99 21.14 -1.72
C GLU A 81 -20.09 20.11 -1.00
N VAL A 82 -19.17 19.47 -1.72
CA VAL A 82 -18.18 18.52 -1.15
C VAL A 82 -17.41 19.15 0.01
N PHE A 83 -16.95 20.40 -0.14
CA PHE A 83 -16.20 21.09 0.90
C PHE A 83 -17.08 21.76 1.96
N ALA A 84 -18.33 22.13 1.66
CA ALA A 84 -19.23 22.79 2.60
C ALA A 84 -19.96 21.82 3.54
N ASN A 85 -20.27 20.62 3.09
CA ASN A 85 -21.07 19.65 3.85
C ASN A 85 -20.21 18.82 4.82
N SER A 86 -20.57 18.84 6.11
CA SER A 86 -19.85 18.08 7.15
C SER A 86 -19.91 16.57 6.94
N ARG A 87 -20.98 16.03 6.36
CA ARG A 87 -21.11 14.59 6.05
C ARG A 87 -19.98 14.11 5.14
N TYR A 88 -19.63 14.91 4.14
CA TYR A 88 -18.63 14.57 3.13
C TYR A 88 -17.21 14.76 3.67
N ARG A 89 -16.98 15.86 4.42
CA ARG A 89 -15.70 16.09 5.12
C ARG A 89 -15.41 15.01 6.16
N ASN A 90 -16.40 14.60 6.94
CA ASN A 90 -16.25 13.53 7.92
C ASN A 90 -15.89 12.21 7.25
N ALA A 91 -16.49 11.90 6.09
CA ALA A 91 -16.15 10.69 5.36
C ALA A 91 -14.67 10.67 4.92
N VAL A 92 -14.14 11.79 4.42
CA VAL A 92 -12.71 11.93 4.12
C VAL A 92 -11.87 11.80 5.40
N GLY A 93 -12.29 12.41 6.50
CA GLY A 93 -11.63 12.28 7.81
C GLY A 93 -11.52 10.84 8.29
N HIS A 94 -12.58 10.04 8.14
CA HIS A 94 -12.57 8.62 8.50
C HIS A 94 -11.58 7.83 7.64
N ALA A 95 -11.54 8.07 6.32
CA ALA A 95 -10.57 7.42 5.44
C ALA A 95 -9.12 7.81 5.78
N LEU A 96 -8.87 9.07 6.15
CA LEU A 96 -7.56 9.51 6.65
C LEU A 96 -7.19 8.83 7.97
N LEU A 97 -8.14 8.68 8.90
CA LEU A 97 -7.92 7.95 10.15
C LEU A 97 -7.56 6.48 9.87
N LEU A 98 -8.23 5.85 8.91
CA LEU A 98 -7.95 4.47 8.51
C LEU A 98 -6.53 4.28 7.97
N ILE A 99 -5.82 5.32 7.50
CA ILE A 99 -4.40 5.23 7.13
C ILE A 99 -3.56 4.77 8.33
N ALA A 100 -3.84 5.27 9.54
CA ALA A 100 -3.10 4.84 10.73
C ALA A 100 -3.21 3.33 10.97
N PHE A 101 -4.38 2.76 10.67
CA PHE A 101 -4.67 1.34 10.88
C PHE A 101 -4.26 0.44 9.71
N PHE A 102 -4.45 0.86 8.47
CA PHE A 102 -4.12 0.06 7.30
C PHE A 102 -2.65 0.20 6.90
N SER A 103 -2.00 1.31 7.24
CA SER A 103 -0.63 1.61 6.85
C SER A 103 0.33 1.61 8.03
N TRP A 104 0.19 2.53 8.98
CA TRP A 104 1.24 2.75 9.99
C TRP A 104 1.37 1.56 10.94
N LEU A 105 0.26 1.04 11.46
CA LEU A 105 0.25 -0.13 12.34
C LEU A 105 0.83 -1.39 11.65
N PRO A 106 0.42 -1.78 10.43
CA PRO A 106 1.01 -2.89 9.68
C PRO A 106 2.50 -2.73 9.39
N ILE A 107 2.94 -1.51 9.05
CA ILE A 107 4.36 -1.22 8.83
C ILE A 107 5.13 -1.40 10.14
N LEU A 108 4.62 -0.87 11.24
CA LEU A 108 5.25 -1.02 12.56
C LEU A 108 5.33 -2.50 12.97
N ILE A 109 4.25 -3.26 12.80
CA ILE A 109 4.21 -4.70 13.07
C ILE A 109 5.22 -5.43 12.19
N GLY A 110 5.24 -5.16 10.88
CA GLY A 110 6.18 -5.77 9.95
C GLY A 110 7.64 -5.50 10.30
N LEU A 111 7.97 -4.25 10.66
CA LEU A 111 9.32 -3.84 11.07
C LEU A 111 9.73 -4.51 12.38
N LEU A 112 8.83 -4.55 13.37
CA LEU A 112 9.04 -5.24 14.64
C LEU A 112 9.31 -6.73 14.40
N MET A 113 8.48 -7.39 13.58
CA MET A 113 8.68 -8.79 13.23
C MET A 113 10.04 -9.02 12.59
N VAL A 114 10.42 -8.21 11.60
CA VAL A 114 11.73 -8.34 10.94
C VAL A 114 12.88 -8.12 11.92
N GLY A 115 12.81 -7.13 12.80
CA GLY A 115 13.84 -6.90 13.83
C GLY A 115 14.01 -8.08 14.80
N LEU A 116 12.92 -8.78 15.13
CA LEU A 116 12.95 -9.97 15.98
C LEU A 116 13.45 -11.22 15.22
N LEU A 117 13.16 -11.31 13.92
CA LEU A 117 13.41 -12.47 13.08
C LEU A 117 14.79 -12.46 12.39
N SER A 118 15.39 -11.30 12.16
CA SER A 118 16.64 -11.16 11.40
C SER A 118 17.86 -11.76 12.12
N ARG A 119 17.90 -11.70 13.45
CA ARG A 119 19.09 -12.10 14.23
C ARG A 119 19.28 -13.61 14.35
N HIS A 120 18.20 -14.40 14.25
CA HIS A 120 18.26 -15.84 14.47
C HIS A 120 17.53 -16.57 13.34
N ARG A 121 18.23 -17.49 12.64
CA ARG A 121 17.58 -18.47 11.77
C ARG A 121 16.72 -19.41 12.63
N ARG A 122 15.47 -19.02 12.87
CA ARG A 122 14.50 -19.82 13.61
C ARG A 122 13.99 -20.95 12.71
N ARG A 123 14.04 -22.19 13.22
CA ARG A 123 13.31 -23.33 12.60
C ARG A 123 11.80 -22.99 12.62
N GLY A 124 11.11 -23.24 11.51
CA GLY A 124 9.67 -22.94 11.37
C GLY A 124 9.33 -21.60 10.71
N MET A 125 10.31 -20.82 10.24
CA MET A 125 10.07 -19.52 9.58
C MET A 125 9.05 -19.56 8.44
N THR A 126 9.02 -20.66 7.68
CA THR A 126 8.05 -20.86 6.59
C THR A 126 6.61 -20.90 7.10
N VAL A 127 6.36 -21.57 8.24
CA VAL A 127 5.02 -21.65 8.83
C VAL A 127 4.57 -20.27 9.32
N TYR A 128 5.46 -19.53 9.99
CA TYR A 128 5.16 -18.15 10.41
C TYR A 128 4.84 -17.25 9.22
N ARG A 129 5.62 -17.31 8.13
CA ARG A 129 5.35 -16.55 6.91
C ARG A 129 3.96 -16.85 6.33
N VAL A 130 3.59 -18.12 6.29
CA VAL A 130 2.28 -18.56 5.79
C VAL A 130 1.15 -18.02 6.68
N LEU A 131 1.24 -18.21 8.00
CA LEU A 131 0.19 -17.79 8.93
C LEU A 131 -0.06 -16.28 8.91
N PHE A 132 1.01 -15.48 8.86
CA PHE A 132 0.89 -14.01 8.84
C PHE A 132 0.47 -13.46 7.48
N PHE A 133 0.71 -14.19 6.38
CA PHE A 133 0.33 -13.76 5.04
C PHE A 133 -1.04 -14.27 4.58
N LEU A 134 -1.54 -15.35 5.19
CA LEU A 134 -2.86 -15.89 4.93
C LEU A 134 -3.97 -14.82 4.93
N PRO A 135 -4.03 -13.87 5.88
CA PRO A 135 -5.04 -12.81 5.88
C PRO A 135 -5.09 -11.99 4.59
N GLN A 136 -3.93 -11.71 3.98
CA GLN A 136 -3.81 -10.89 2.78
C GLN A 136 -4.35 -11.60 1.53
N ILE A 137 -4.38 -12.94 1.53
CA ILE A 137 -4.85 -13.74 0.39
C ILE A 137 -6.39 -13.86 0.42
N VAL A 138 -7.00 -13.76 1.60
CA VAL A 138 -8.45 -13.88 1.76
C VAL A 138 -9.13 -12.62 1.21
N PRO A 139 -10.21 -12.74 0.40
CA PRO A 139 -10.97 -11.58 -0.05
C PRO A 139 -11.45 -10.72 1.12
N LEU A 140 -11.29 -9.40 1.04
CA LEU A 140 -11.58 -8.51 2.17
C LEU A 140 -13.06 -8.53 2.60
N VAL A 141 -13.97 -8.84 1.68
CA VAL A 141 -15.39 -9.12 1.96
C VAL A 141 -15.55 -10.29 2.94
N ALA A 142 -14.86 -11.41 2.68
CA ALA A 142 -14.92 -12.60 3.54
C ALA A 142 -14.28 -12.33 4.92
N VAL A 143 -13.17 -11.58 4.92
CA VAL A 143 -12.53 -11.07 6.14
C VAL A 143 -13.54 -10.24 6.95
N GLY A 144 -14.20 -9.27 6.33
CA GLY A 144 -15.17 -8.40 6.99
C GLY A 144 -16.37 -9.15 7.58
N ILE A 145 -16.92 -10.14 6.86
CA ILE A 145 -18.01 -10.98 7.37
C ILE A 145 -17.55 -11.80 8.59
N THR A 146 -16.37 -12.39 8.53
CA THR A 146 -15.82 -13.18 9.63
C THR A 146 -15.62 -12.31 10.87
N TRP A 147 -15.01 -11.14 10.70
CA TRP A 147 -14.79 -10.20 11.80
C TRP A 147 -16.08 -9.63 12.37
N ARG A 148 -17.12 -9.44 11.55
CA ARG A 148 -18.45 -9.07 12.04
C ARG A 148 -19.01 -10.10 13.02
N TRP A 149 -18.82 -11.40 12.78
CA TRP A 149 -19.20 -12.44 13.74
C TRP A 149 -18.29 -12.45 14.97
N MET A 150 -16.98 -12.29 14.79
CA MET A 150 -16.02 -12.26 15.89
C MET A 150 -16.26 -11.09 16.85
N TYR A 151 -16.71 -9.94 16.33
CA TYR A 151 -17.05 -8.72 17.07
C TYR A 151 -18.49 -8.66 17.57
N GLY A 152 -19.32 -9.68 17.34
CA GLY A 152 -20.65 -9.76 17.93
C GLY A 152 -20.62 -9.79 19.46
N ASP A 153 -21.76 -9.55 20.09
CA ASP A 153 -21.87 -9.52 21.57
C ASP A 153 -21.42 -10.83 22.22
N ASP A 154 -21.76 -11.97 21.60
CA ASP A 154 -21.28 -13.30 21.94
C ASP A 154 -20.18 -13.80 20.99
N GLY A 155 -19.51 -12.89 20.28
CA GLY A 155 -18.40 -13.20 19.41
C GLY A 155 -17.14 -13.63 20.17
N VAL A 156 -16.25 -14.32 19.47
CA VAL A 156 -15.01 -14.88 20.04
C VAL A 156 -14.17 -13.81 20.76
N VAL A 157 -14.17 -12.57 20.29
CA VAL A 157 -13.44 -11.46 20.94
C VAL A 157 -13.97 -11.19 22.34
N ASN A 158 -15.29 -11.05 22.49
CA ASN A 158 -15.90 -10.80 23.79
C ASN A 158 -15.80 -12.01 24.72
N GLN A 159 -15.94 -13.24 24.19
CA GLN A 159 -15.73 -14.46 24.96
C GLN A 159 -14.31 -14.55 25.52
N ALA A 160 -13.30 -14.28 24.69
CA ALA A 160 -11.90 -14.28 25.12
C ALA A 160 -11.64 -13.22 26.20
N LEU A 161 -12.18 -12.01 26.04
CA LEU A 161 -12.08 -10.94 27.04
C LEU A 161 -12.73 -11.34 28.38
N ARG A 162 -13.93 -11.92 28.36
CA ARG A 162 -14.59 -12.43 29.57
C ARG A 162 -13.76 -13.52 30.24
N ALA A 163 -13.18 -14.44 29.47
CA ALA A 163 -12.36 -15.53 29.98
C ALA A 163 -11.10 -15.07 30.72
N VAL A 164 -10.48 -13.97 30.29
CA VAL A 164 -9.30 -13.38 30.96
C VAL A 164 -9.67 -12.33 32.03
N GLY A 165 -10.95 -12.22 32.41
CA GLY A 165 -11.42 -11.29 33.45
C GLY A 165 -11.67 -9.85 32.97
N LEU A 166 -11.58 -9.57 31.67
CA LEU A 166 -11.82 -8.26 31.05
C LEU A 166 -13.27 -8.06 30.59
N GLY A 167 -14.23 -8.69 31.26
CA GLY A 167 -15.66 -8.64 30.91
C GLY A 167 -16.23 -7.22 30.83
N GLY A 168 -15.75 -6.31 31.68
CA GLY A 168 -16.20 -4.90 31.69
C GLY A 168 -15.81 -4.07 30.46
N VAL A 169 -14.89 -4.57 29.62
CA VAL A 169 -14.47 -3.89 28.39
C VAL A 169 -15.28 -4.39 27.17
N THR A 170 -15.97 -5.52 27.30
CA THR A 170 -16.77 -6.10 26.23
C THR A 170 -17.90 -5.18 25.79
N ARG A 171 -18.19 -5.19 24.49
CA ARG A 171 -19.19 -4.31 23.87
C ARG A 171 -19.55 -4.82 22.48
N ALA A 172 -20.60 -4.23 21.90
CA ALA A 172 -20.88 -4.34 20.47
C ALA A 172 -19.87 -3.48 19.69
N TRP A 173 -18.68 -4.02 19.38
CA TRP A 173 -17.56 -3.26 18.79
C TRP A 173 -17.94 -2.46 17.55
N LEU A 174 -18.73 -3.06 16.66
CA LEU A 174 -19.18 -2.43 15.41
C LEU A 174 -20.39 -1.50 15.59
N GLY A 175 -21.04 -1.52 16.77
CA GLY A 175 -22.17 -0.67 17.14
C GLY A 175 -21.79 0.51 18.04
N ASP A 176 -20.55 0.55 18.53
CA ASP A 176 -20.02 1.61 19.39
C ASP A 176 -19.65 2.86 18.56
N PHE A 177 -20.10 4.04 18.97
CA PHE A 177 -19.91 5.28 18.21
C PHE A 177 -18.44 5.73 18.13
N ASP A 178 -17.62 5.37 19.12
CA ASP A 178 -16.22 5.79 19.19
C ASP A 178 -15.29 4.69 18.65
N LEU A 179 -15.66 3.42 18.83
CA LEU A 179 -14.80 2.28 18.53
C LEU A 179 -15.14 1.51 17.26
N ALA A 180 -16.27 1.76 16.60
CA ALA A 180 -16.59 1.07 15.36
C ALA A 180 -15.54 1.31 14.26
N LEU A 181 -15.08 2.55 14.09
CA LEU A 181 -14.06 2.87 13.07
C LEU A 181 -12.68 2.28 13.42
N PRO A 182 -12.15 2.42 14.65
CA PRO A 182 -10.97 1.69 15.10
C PRO A 182 -11.09 0.17 14.96
N ALA A 183 -12.24 -0.42 15.27
CA ALA A 183 -12.46 -1.86 15.15
C ALA A 183 -12.33 -2.31 13.68
N VAL A 184 -12.96 -1.60 12.74
CA VAL A 184 -12.76 -1.85 11.29
C VAL A 184 -11.30 -1.64 10.88
N GLY A 185 -10.66 -0.60 11.42
CA GLY A 185 -9.24 -0.33 11.25
C GLY A 185 -8.36 -1.52 11.65
N LEU A 186 -8.58 -2.11 12.82
CA LEU A 186 -7.81 -3.25 13.31
C LEU A 186 -7.98 -4.50 12.43
N VAL A 187 -9.13 -4.70 11.81
CA VAL A 187 -9.30 -5.75 10.80
C VAL A 187 -8.41 -5.48 9.59
N GLY A 188 -8.35 -4.22 9.13
CA GLY A 188 -7.41 -3.78 8.10
C GLY A 188 -5.95 -3.96 8.49
N THR A 189 -5.61 -3.65 9.74
CA THR A 189 -4.27 -3.90 10.29
C THR A 189 -3.90 -5.37 10.16
N TRP A 190 -4.81 -6.26 10.58
CA TRP A 190 -4.61 -7.70 10.49
C TRP A 190 -4.43 -8.19 9.05
N ALA A 191 -5.25 -7.69 8.12
CA ALA A 191 -5.14 -8.03 6.70
C ALA A 191 -3.81 -7.58 6.09
N MET A 192 -3.40 -6.32 6.33
CA MET A 192 -2.23 -5.70 5.68
C MET A 192 -0.88 -6.04 6.34
N SER A 193 -0.87 -6.54 7.57
CA SER A 193 0.38 -6.86 8.30
C SER A 193 1.23 -7.90 7.58
N GLY A 194 0.58 -8.90 6.95
CA GLY A 194 1.26 -9.94 6.18
C GLY A 194 2.04 -9.40 4.98
N LEU A 195 1.43 -8.45 4.25
CA LEU A 195 2.05 -7.77 3.12
C LEU A 195 3.31 -7.00 3.57
N CYS A 196 3.19 -6.19 4.62
CA CYS A 196 4.30 -5.39 5.14
C CYS A 196 5.46 -6.27 5.61
N MET A 197 5.16 -7.32 6.37
CA MET A 197 6.17 -8.30 6.82
C MET A 197 6.89 -8.94 5.62
N MET A 198 6.17 -9.38 4.59
CA MET A 198 6.79 -10.01 3.42
C MET A 198 7.69 -9.04 2.64
N LEU A 199 7.24 -7.81 2.43
CA LEU A 199 8.04 -6.77 1.77
C LEU A 199 9.35 -6.54 2.52
N PHE A 200 9.29 -6.34 3.83
CA PHE A 200 10.49 -6.07 4.63
C PHE A 200 11.41 -7.28 4.74
N LEU A 201 10.85 -8.49 4.84
CA LEU A 201 11.65 -9.71 4.90
C LEU A 201 12.37 -9.98 3.57
N SER A 202 11.78 -9.60 2.43
CA SER A 202 12.45 -9.62 1.12
C SER A 202 13.55 -8.55 1.05
N GLY A 203 13.32 -7.37 1.61
CA GLY A 203 14.32 -6.30 1.67
C GLY A 203 15.57 -6.69 2.50
N VAL A 204 15.37 -7.25 3.70
CA VAL A 204 16.50 -7.66 4.57
C VAL A 204 17.37 -8.74 3.94
N GLN A 205 16.78 -9.64 3.13
CA GLN A 205 17.54 -10.68 2.42
C GLN A 205 18.52 -10.11 1.38
N LYS A 206 18.37 -8.86 0.96
CA LYS A 206 19.28 -8.18 0.01
C LYS A 206 20.46 -7.51 0.69
N VAL A 207 20.43 -7.37 2.02
CA VAL A 207 21.46 -6.65 2.78
C VAL A 207 22.69 -7.55 2.95
N ASP A 208 23.86 -7.02 2.64
CA ASP A 208 25.14 -7.72 2.82
C ASP A 208 25.36 -8.06 4.30
N THR A 209 25.66 -9.33 4.57
CA THR A 209 25.92 -9.84 5.93
C THR A 209 27.11 -9.15 6.60
N SER A 210 28.08 -8.66 5.83
CA SER A 210 29.25 -7.94 6.34
C SER A 210 28.88 -6.64 7.07
N LEU A 211 27.80 -5.96 6.68
CA LEU A 211 27.31 -4.76 7.38
C LEU A 211 26.82 -5.09 8.80
N TYR A 212 26.16 -6.24 8.95
CA TYR A 212 25.73 -6.74 10.25
C TYR A 212 26.92 -7.16 11.13
N GLU A 213 27.93 -7.81 10.54
CA GLU A 213 29.13 -8.23 11.25
C GLU A 213 29.98 -7.04 11.72
N ALA A 214 30.18 -6.03 10.87
CA ALA A 214 30.91 -4.81 11.21
C ALA A 214 30.30 -4.11 12.44
N VAL A 215 28.98 -3.90 12.43
CA VAL A 215 28.27 -3.24 13.54
C VAL A 215 28.33 -4.07 14.83
N ARG A 216 28.36 -5.42 14.73
CA ARG A 216 28.53 -6.30 15.89
C ARG A 216 29.95 -6.28 16.45
N LEU A 217 30.97 -6.15 15.60
CA LEU A 217 32.37 -5.99 16.03
C LEU A 217 32.56 -4.67 16.80
N ASP A 218 31.81 -3.62 16.45
CA ASP A 218 31.76 -2.35 17.18
C ASP A 218 30.96 -2.43 18.52
N GLY A 219 30.56 -3.64 18.95
CA GLY A 219 29.84 -3.87 20.20
C GLY A 219 28.37 -3.43 20.18
N ALA A 220 27.78 -3.19 19.00
CA ALA A 220 26.39 -2.78 18.92
C ALA A 220 25.42 -3.92 19.30
N GLY A 221 24.41 -3.59 20.11
CA GLY A 221 23.28 -4.48 20.40
C GLY A 221 22.24 -4.54 19.27
N ALA A 222 21.24 -5.41 19.42
CA ALA A 222 20.21 -5.64 18.38
C ALA A 222 19.44 -4.39 17.96
N VAL A 223 19.16 -3.47 18.88
CA VAL A 223 18.45 -2.22 18.57
C VAL A 223 19.32 -1.32 17.69
N ARG A 224 20.60 -1.16 18.02
CA ARG A 224 21.53 -0.35 17.23
C ARG A 224 21.79 -0.98 15.86
N GLU A 225 21.93 -2.30 15.78
CA GLU A 225 22.00 -3.05 14.53
C GLU A 225 20.76 -2.81 13.65
N PHE A 226 19.55 -2.88 14.22
CA PHE A 226 18.31 -2.63 13.50
C PHE A 226 18.20 -1.20 12.98
N VAL A 227 18.45 -0.20 13.83
CA VAL A 227 18.31 1.22 13.46
C VAL A 227 19.39 1.68 12.48
N THR A 228 20.60 1.12 12.57
CA THR A 228 21.75 1.58 11.77
C THR A 228 21.87 0.84 10.44
N VAL A 229 21.52 -0.44 10.38
CA VAL A 229 21.68 -1.28 9.17
C VAL A 229 20.34 -1.60 8.54
N THR A 230 19.45 -2.24 9.30
CA THR A 230 18.20 -2.79 8.75
C THR A 230 17.23 -1.69 8.30
N LEU A 231 16.94 -0.72 9.17
CA LEU A 231 15.93 0.30 8.90
C LEU A 231 16.30 1.19 7.69
N PRO A 232 17.55 1.68 7.54
CA PRO A 232 17.95 2.44 6.35
C PRO A 232 17.94 1.60 5.07
N ALA A 233 18.33 0.33 5.16
CA ALA A 233 18.30 -0.58 4.01
C ALA A 233 16.88 -0.84 3.50
N LEU A 234 15.88 -0.83 4.40
CA LEU A 234 14.48 -1.05 4.07
C LEU A 234 13.71 0.19 3.62
N ARG A 235 14.36 1.35 3.46
CA ARG A 235 13.67 2.61 3.11
C ARG A 235 12.82 2.50 1.84
N GLY A 236 13.28 1.74 0.84
CA GLY A 236 12.56 1.53 -0.41
C GLY A 236 11.32 0.66 -0.20
N GLU A 237 11.47 -0.44 0.52
CA GLU A 237 10.37 -1.34 0.87
C GLU A 237 9.33 -0.64 1.78
N ILE A 238 9.76 0.22 2.72
CA ILE A 238 8.86 1.03 3.56
C ILE A 238 8.05 2.00 2.71
N ALA A 239 8.67 2.66 1.73
CA ALA A 239 7.98 3.58 0.84
C ALA A 239 6.93 2.86 -0.04
N VAL A 240 7.28 1.68 -0.56
CA VAL A 240 6.34 0.84 -1.33
C VAL A 240 5.20 0.37 -0.44
N ALA A 241 5.50 -0.16 0.75
CA ALA A 241 4.49 -0.60 1.70
C ALA A 241 3.53 0.54 2.05
N MET A 242 4.06 1.70 2.45
CA MET A 242 3.29 2.89 2.79
C MET A 242 2.42 3.38 1.63
N THR A 243 2.93 3.34 0.40
CA THR A 243 2.14 3.71 -0.79
C THR A 243 0.95 2.78 -0.97
N VAL A 244 1.21 1.47 -1.02
CA VAL A 244 0.17 0.45 -1.28
C VAL A 244 -0.89 0.45 -0.19
N THR A 245 -0.46 0.44 1.08
CA THR A 245 -1.39 0.37 2.22
C THR A 245 -2.18 1.65 2.42
N THR A 246 -1.61 2.82 2.10
CA THR A 246 -2.34 4.09 2.17
C THR A 246 -3.40 4.18 1.08
N VAL A 247 -3.10 3.72 -0.14
CA VAL A 247 -4.12 3.61 -1.21
C VAL A 247 -5.23 2.65 -0.78
N ALA A 248 -4.89 1.50 -0.19
CA ALA A 248 -5.88 0.56 0.33
C ALA A 248 -6.77 1.17 1.43
N ALA A 249 -6.19 1.97 2.33
CA ALA A 249 -6.92 2.68 3.39
C ALA A 249 -7.94 3.68 2.81
N LEU A 250 -7.51 4.48 1.83
CA LEU A 250 -8.37 5.49 1.19
C LEU A 250 -9.46 4.86 0.30
N ALA A 251 -9.23 3.64 -0.17
CA ALA A 251 -10.16 2.85 -0.98
C ALA A 251 -10.95 1.81 -0.17
N SER A 252 -11.02 1.93 1.16
CA SER A 252 -11.58 0.91 2.08
C SER A 252 -13.12 0.77 2.08
N PHE A 253 -13.75 0.85 0.90
CA PHE A 253 -15.20 0.77 0.74
C PHE A 253 -15.77 -0.59 1.15
N ASP A 254 -15.16 -1.65 0.63
CA ASP A 254 -15.58 -3.04 0.73
C ASP A 254 -15.71 -3.51 2.18
N ILE A 255 -14.66 -3.33 2.97
CA ILE A 255 -14.66 -3.76 4.38
C ILE A 255 -15.67 -2.98 5.23
N VAL A 256 -15.78 -1.66 5.03
CA VAL A 256 -16.73 -0.81 5.75
C VAL A 256 -18.16 -1.20 5.37
N TYR A 257 -18.43 -1.45 4.09
CA TYR A 257 -19.75 -1.81 3.61
C TYR A 257 -20.26 -3.11 4.25
N VAL A 258 -19.42 -4.15 4.33
CA VAL A 258 -19.84 -5.46 4.83
C VAL A 258 -19.87 -5.58 6.35
N THR A 259 -19.10 -4.73 7.06
CA THR A 259 -19.02 -4.75 8.53
C THR A 259 -20.08 -3.86 9.15
N THR A 260 -20.01 -2.55 8.92
CA THR A 260 -20.81 -1.53 9.61
C THR A 260 -21.83 -0.86 8.70
N GLY A 261 -21.63 -0.93 7.37
CA GLY A 261 -22.41 -0.14 6.42
C GLY A 261 -22.31 1.36 6.70
N GLY A 262 -21.20 1.86 7.24
CA GLY A 262 -21.02 3.28 7.57
C GLY A 262 -21.56 3.72 8.93
N GLY A 263 -22.14 2.81 9.73
CA GLY A 263 -22.66 3.06 11.07
C GLY A 263 -21.65 2.88 12.22
N PRO A 264 -22.07 3.11 13.48
CA PRO A 264 -23.37 3.66 13.86
C PRO A 264 -23.54 5.11 13.42
N GLY A 265 -24.76 5.49 13.01
CA GLY A 265 -25.02 6.77 12.35
C GLY A 265 -24.20 6.93 11.06
N THR A 266 -23.19 7.80 11.09
CA THR A 266 -22.23 8.00 9.99
C THR A 266 -20.76 7.83 10.42
N GLN A 267 -20.51 7.30 11.63
CA GLN A 267 -19.18 7.28 12.26
C GLN A 267 -18.14 6.40 11.55
N THR A 268 -18.56 5.53 10.65
CA THR A 268 -17.64 4.74 9.81
C THR A 268 -17.81 4.99 8.33
N THR A 269 -18.60 6.00 7.94
CA THR A 269 -18.83 6.30 6.54
C THR A 269 -17.51 6.76 5.90
N VAL A 270 -17.09 6.09 4.84
CA VAL A 270 -15.89 6.44 4.04
C VAL A 270 -16.29 6.95 2.65
N PRO A 271 -15.40 7.65 1.92
CA PRO A 271 -15.75 8.31 0.67
C PRO A 271 -16.29 7.33 -0.38
N GLY A 272 -15.69 6.14 -0.53
CA GLY A 272 -16.19 5.12 -1.46
C GLY A 272 -17.62 4.67 -1.16
N LEU A 273 -17.99 4.54 0.12
CA LEU A 273 -19.36 4.19 0.53
C LEU A 273 -20.33 5.33 0.22
N LEU A 274 -19.88 6.56 0.41
CA LEU A 274 -20.65 7.75 0.11
C LEU A 274 -20.91 7.89 -1.40
N VAL A 275 -19.88 7.69 -2.23
CA VAL A 275 -20.00 7.65 -3.70
C VAL A 275 -21.02 6.60 -4.12
N TYR A 276 -20.93 5.38 -3.56
CA TYR A 276 -21.88 4.31 -3.85
C TYR A 276 -23.33 4.71 -3.51
N ARG A 277 -23.56 5.24 -2.31
CA ARG A 277 -24.90 5.67 -1.88
C ARG A 277 -25.45 6.81 -2.73
N LEU A 278 -24.62 7.83 -2.97
CA LEU A 278 -25.04 8.99 -3.75
C LEU A 278 -25.41 8.59 -5.19
N ALA A 279 -24.56 7.80 -5.85
CA ALA A 279 -24.80 7.40 -7.23
C ALA A 279 -25.98 6.43 -7.38
N PHE A 280 -26.05 5.38 -6.53
CA PHE A 280 -26.96 4.26 -6.76
C PHE A 280 -28.20 4.26 -5.87
N SER A 281 -28.22 5.01 -4.78
CA SER A 281 -29.37 5.08 -3.85
C SER A 281 -30.04 6.44 -3.84
N GLU A 282 -29.26 7.52 -3.92
CA GLU A 282 -29.78 8.90 -3.86
C GLU A 282 -29.95 9.54 -5.25
N GLY A 283 -29.49 8.88 -6.33
CA GLY A 283 -29.62 9.40 -7.70
C GLY A 283 -28.87 10.73 -7.90
N LYS A 284 -27.71 10.89 -7.26
CA LYS A 284 -26.85 12.09 -7.33
C LYS A 284 -25.51 11.73 -7.96
N VAL A 285 -25.53 11.34 -9.23
CA VAL A 285 -24.35 10.83 -9.96
C VAL A 285 -23.31 11.92 -10.17
N GLY A 286 -23.72 13.15 -10.48
CA GLY A 286 -22.82 14.30 -10.60
C GLY A 286 -22.02 14.57 -9.32
N LEU A 287 -22.73 14.68 -8.19
CA LEU A 287 -22.11 14.88 -6.87
C LEU A 287 -21.24 13.68 -6.46
N ALA A 288 -21.70 12.45 -6.68
CA ALA A 288 -20.90 11.24 -6.42
C ALA A 288 -19.58 11.25 -7.23
N SER A 289 -19.65 11.68 -8.49
CA SER A 289 -18.48 11.83 -9.36
C SER A 289 -17.53 12.89 -8.83
N ALA A 290 -18.02 14.03 -8.33
CA ALA A 290 -17.19 15.06 -7.72
C ALA A 290 -16.44 14.56 -6.49
N ILE A 291 -17.09 13.76 -5.63
CA ILE A 291 -16.45 13.14 -4.47
C ILE A 291 -15.38 12.13 -4.90
N ALA A 292 -15.64 11.33 -5.93
CA ALA A 292 -14.67 10.39 -6.49
C ALA A 292 -13.43 11.12 -7.05
N VAL A 293 -13.62 12.25 -7.73
CA VAL A 293 -12.51 13.10 -8.22
C VAL A 293 -11.71 13.67 -7.05
N VAL A 294 -12.37 14.25 -6.05
CA VAL A 294 -11.70 14.80 -4.85
C VAL A 294 -10.88 13.71 -4.14
N LEU A 295 -11.46 12.52 -3.95
CA LEU A 295 -10.74 11.37 -3.37
C LEU A 295 -9.53 10.96 -4.22
N SER A 296 -9.69 10.92 -5.55
CA SER A 296 -8.60 10.57 -6.46
C SER A 296 -7.45 11.58 -6.39
N CYS A 297 -7.75 12.88 -6.38
CA CYS A 297 -6.77 13.94 -6.18
C CYS A 297 -6.09 13.81 -4.81
N LEU A 298 -6.84 13.53 -3.75
CA LEU A 298 -6.30 13.32 -2.40
C LEU A 298 -5.31 12.15 -2.37
N ILE A 299 -5.68 11.01 -2.97
CA ILE A 299 -4.80 9.84 -3.09
C ILE A 299 -3.52 10.21 -3.85
N LEU A 300 -3.64 10.88 -5.00
CA LEU A 300 -2.48 11.30 -5.80
C LEU A 300 -1.55 12.22 -5.03
N VAL A 301 -2.08 13.20 -4.30
CA VAL A 301 -1.30 14.12 -3.47
C VAL A 301 -0.56 13.36 -2.37
N ILE A 302 -1.25 12.49 -1.63
CA ILE A 302 -0.64 11.71 -0.54
C ILE A 302 0.45 10.77 -1.08
N VAL A 303 0.17 10.03 -2.17
CA VAL A 303 1.13 9.14 -2.82
C VAL A 303 2.33 9.91 -3.37
N PHE A 304 2.11 11.08 -3.96
CA PHE A 304 3.18 11.95 -4.41
C PHE A 304 4.06 12.40 -3.25
N MET A 305 3.47 12.81 -2.12
CA MET A 305 4.20 13.20 -0.90
C MET A 305 5.03 12.03 -0.34
N ILE A 306 4.45 10.83 -0.23
CA ILE A 306 5.16 9.62 0.23
C ILE A 306 6.37 9.35 -0.67
N ASN A 307 6.18 9.37 -2.00
CA ASN A 307 7.24 9.14 -2.97
C ASN A 307 8.30 10.25 -2.97
N ARG A 308 7.92 11.50 -2.69
CA ARG A 308 8.87 12.61 -2.63
C ARG A 308 9.75 12.51 -1.39
N LEU A 309 9.16 12.16 -0.24
CA LEU A 309 9.88 11.97 1.02
C LEU A 309 10.78 10.72 1.00
N SER A 310 10.38 9.67 0.29
CA SER A 310 11.17 8.43 0.19
C SER A 310 12.33 8.49 -0.80
N ARG A 311 12.30 9.42 -1.76
CA ARG A 311 13.42 9.73 -2.65
C ARG A 311 14.47 10.54 -1.91
N THR A 312 15.21 9.89 -1.01
CA THR A 312 16.55 10.36 -0.64
C THR A 312 17.52 9.69 -1.59
N GLU A 313 17.99 10.44 -2.58
CA GLU A 313 18.98 9.97 -3.57
C GLU A 313 20.22 9.38 -2.87
N PRO A 314 20.88 8.37 -3.46
CA PRO A 314 22.22 7.97 -3.07
C PRO A 314 23.26 9.08 -3.27
#